data_AF-A0A7K2X7X2-F1
#
_entry.id   AF-A0A7K2X7X2-F1
#
_cell.length_a   1.000
_cell.length_b   1.000
_cell.length_c   1.000
_cell.angle_alpha   90.00
_cell.angle_beta   90.00
_cell.angle_gamma   90.00
#
_symmetry.space_group_name_H-M   'P 1'
#
loop_
_entity.id
_entity.type
_entity.pdbx_description
1 polymer ?
#
loop_
_entity_poly.entity_id
_entity_poly.type
_entity_poly.pdbx_seq_one_letter_code
_entity_poly.pdbx_strand_id
1 'polypeptide(L)'
;HSAAGTAAAAVTGAVYAAGSHLPPVRTSRRAAAVWLGVLGASWLVMLCLTAEALWVAFPLYFLQLHLLPARWSLPAVALTAGAAILSYVGHGAALNPGVFIGPLLGAAVAVATVLGYQALYRESERRRRLIEELIATRAELAAAERHAGTLAERERLAREIHDTLAQGLSSIQ
;
A
#
# COMPACT_ATOMS: atom_id res chain seq x y z
N HIS A 1 -32.31 4.76 -25.59
CA HIS A 1 -30.86 4.90 -25.28
C HIS A 1 -30.19 5.65 -26.42
N SER A 2 -29.66 6.85 -26.15
CA SER A 2 -29.13 7.75 -27.18
C SER A 2 -27.75 7.28 -27.68
N ALA A 3 -27.51 7.33 -28.99
CA ALA A 3 -26.21 7.03 -29.60
C ALA A 3 -25.04 7.87 -28.99
N ALA A 4 -25.38 9.03 -28.42
CA ALA A 4 -24.43 9.86 -27.67
C ALA A 4 -23.91 9.19 -26.39
N GLY A 5 -24.76 8.46 -25.66
CA GLY A 5 -24.36 7.77 -24.43
C GLY A 5 -23.42 6.60 -24.71
N THR A 6 -23.69 5.82 -25.77
CA THR A 6 -22.80 4.71 -26.18
C THR A 6 -21.46 5.23 -26.71
N ALA A 7 -21.46 6.33 -27.47
CA ALA A 7 -20.24 6.98 -27.92
C ALA A 7 -19.40 7.49 -26.74
N ALA A 8 -20.01 8.15 -25.75
CA ALA A 8 -19.31 8.63 -24.56
C ALA A 8 -18.73 7.48 -23.70
N ALA A 9 -19.46 6.36 -23.58
CA ALA A 9 -18.96 5.16 -22.91
C ALA A 9 -17.76 4.54 -23.65
N ALA A 10 -17.84 4.44 -24.99
CA ALA A 10 -16.75 3.94 -25.82
C ALA A 10 -15.50 4.84 -25.72
N VAL A 11 -15.67 6.16 -25.74
CA VAL A 11 -14.58 7.13 -25.54
C VAL A 11 -13.95 6.96 -24.16
N THR A 12 -14.75 6.86 -23.11
CA THR A 12 -14.25 6.68 -21.73
C THR A 12 -13.49 5.35 -21.60
N GLY A 13 -14.01 4.27 -22.19
CA GLY A 13 -13.32 2.97 -22.25
C GLY A 13 -12.01 3.03 -23.02
N ALA A 14 -11.97 3.74 -24.15
CA ALA A 14 -10.75 3.92 -24.94
C ALA A 14 -9.70 4.75 -24.20
N VAL A 15 -10.10 5.82 -23.51
CA VAL A 15 -9.20 6.62 -22.66
C VAL A 15 -8.65 5.77 -21.52
N TYR A 16 -9.50 4.94 -20.89
CA TYR A 16 -9.07 4.01 -19.84
C TYR A 16 -8.02 3.02 -20.36
N ALA A 17 -8.30 2.35 -21.49
CA ALA A 17 -7.38 1.39 -22.10
C ALA A 17 -6.07 2.03 -22.56
N ALA A 18 -6.12 3.25 -23.12
CA ALA A 18 -4.93 3.99 -23.50
C ALA A 18 -4.01 4.22 -22.28
N GLY A 19 -4.58 4.54 -21.11
CA GLY A 19 -3.80 4.69 -19.88
C GLY A 19 -3.10 3.43 -19.41
N SER A 20 -3.75 2.27 -19.53
CA SER A 20 -3.13 0.99 -19.16
C SER A 20 -2.02 0.57 -20.12
N HIS A 21 -2.08 0.99 -21.39
CA HIS A 21 -1.11 0.62 -22.42
C HIS A 21 0.01 1.64 -22.63
N LEU A 22 -0.11 2.87 -22.12
CA LEU A 22 0.90 3.91 -22.29
C LEU A 22 1.97 3.83 -21.18
N PRO A 23 3.23 3.47 -21.50
CA PRO A 23 4.34 3.44 -20.54
C PRO A 23 4.55 4.76 -19.75
N PRO A 24 4.39 5.96 -20.36
CA PRO A 24 4.55 7.23 -19.66
C PRO A 24 3.61 7.42 -18.46
N VAL A 25 2.40 6.85 -18.52
CA VAL A 25 1.41 6.93 -17.43
C VAL A 25 1.90 6.15 -16.20
N ARG A 26 2.66 5.07 -16.43
CA ARG A 26 3.22 4.24 -15.34
C ARG A 26 4.51 4.83 -14.76
N THR A 27 5.25 5.62 -15.52
CA THR A 27 6.57 6.15 -15.11
C THR A 27 6.55 7.60 -14.64
N SER A 28 5.60 8.42 -15.11
CA SER A 28 5.54 9.85 -14.78
C SER A 28 4.26 10.24 -14.04
N ARG A 29 4.43 10.81 -12.84
CA ARG A 29 3.30 11.35 -12.05
C ARG A 29 2.51 12.42 -12.79
N ARG A 30 3.16 13.26 -13.61
CA ARG A 30 2.48 14.29 -14.39
C ARG A 30 1.62 13.68 -15.49
N ALA A 31 2.14 12.69 -16.22
CA ALA A 31 1.38 11.99 -17.24
C ALA A 31 0.18 11.25 -16.65
N ALA A 32 0.36 10.61 -15.49
CA ALA A 32 -0.74 9.98 -14.75
C ALA A 32 -1.82 10.98 -14.32
N ALA A 33 -1.42 12.16 -13.80
CA ALA A 33 -2.36 13.20 -13.41
C ALA A 33 -3.14 13.78 -14.60
N VAL A 34 -2.47 14.03 -15.73
CA VAL A 34 -3.12 14.51 -16.96
C VAL A 34 -4.10 13.45 -17.48
N TRP A 35 -3.67 12.19 -17.57
CA TRP A 35 -4.53 11.10 -18.01
C TRP A 35 -5.75 10.92 -17.11
N LEU A 36 -5.58 10.98 -15.79
CA LEU A 36 -6.68 10.92 -14.84
C LEU A 36 -7.63 12.11 -15.00
N GLY A 37 -7.10 13.31 -15.26
CA GLY A 37 -7.90 14.50 -15.56
C GLY A 37 -8.74 14.34 -16.82
N VAL A 38 -8.16 13.80 -17.89
CA VAL A 38 -8.87 13.50 -19.15
C VAL A 38 -9.96 12.44 -18.93
N LEU A 39 -9.65 11.38 -18.19
CA LEU A 39 -10.62 10.32 -17.86
C LEU A 39 -11.76 10.85 -16.98
N GLY A 40 -11.44 11.71 -16.00
CA GLY A 40 -12.45 12.38 -15.17
C GLY A 40 -13.34 13.31 -15.99
N ALA A 41 -12.76 14.09 -16.91
CA ALA A 41 -13.52 14.96 -17.80
C ALA A 41 -14.43 14.18 -18.75
N SER A 42 -13.97 13.08 -19.35
CA SER A 42 -14.81 12.23 -20.20
C SER A 42 -15.96 11.61 -19.42
N TRP A 43 -15.70 11.20 -18.17
CA TRP A 43 -16.73 10.68 -17.28
C TRP A 43 -17.76 11.75 -16.88
N LEU A 44 -17.35 12.99 -16.60
CA LEU A 44 -18.26 14.10 -16.34
C LEU A 44 -19.18 14.38 -17.53
N VAL A 45 -18.66 14.33 -18.76
CA VAL A 45 -19.49 14.43 -19.97
C VAL A 45 -20.51 13.30 -20.01
N MET A 46 -20.10 12.09 -19.66
CA MET A 46 -20.99 10.92 -19.60
C MET A 46 -22.10 11.10 -18.54
N LEU A 47 -21.77 11.67 -17.38
CA LEU A 47 -22.74 12.02 -16.35
C LEU A 47 -23.80 12.97 -16.89
N CYS A 48 -23.46 13.96 -17.72
CA CYS A 48 -24.44 14.87 -18.32
C CYS A 48 -25.36 14.21 -19.36
N LEU A 49 -24.98 13.04 -19.88
CA LEU A 49 -25.72 12.32 -20.93
C LEU A 49 -26.58 11.18 -20.37
N THR A 50 -26.16 10.56 -19.26
CA THR A 50 -26.84 9.42 -18.66
C THR A 50 -26.62 9.34 -17.16
N ALA A 51 -27.72 9.08 -16.43
CA ALA A 51 -27.66 8.83 -14.99
C ALA A 51 -26.88 7.55 -14.65
N GLU A 52 -26.82 6.57 -15.56
CA GLU A 52 -26.11 5.29 -15.33
C GLU A 52 -24.59 5.44 -15.24
N ALA A 53 -24.04 6.58 -15.66
CA ALA A 53 -22.61 6.86 -15.55
C ALA A 53 -22.11 6.88 -14.09
N LEU A 54 -23.01 6.97 -13.10
CA LEU A 54 -22.69 6.86 -11.68
C LEU A 54 -21.89 5.58 -11.34
N TRP A 55 -22.15 4.47 -12.04
CA TRP A 55 -21.50 3.18 -11.78
C TRP A 55 -20.01 3.17 -12.13
N VAL A 56 -19.59 4.06 -13.04
CA VAL A 56 -18.19 4.21 -13.44
C VAL A 56 -17.37 5.00 -12.39
N ALA A 57 -18.02 5.61 -11.41
CA ALA A 57 -17.34 6.26 -10.29
C ALA A 57 -16.50 5.27 -9.47
N PHE A 58 -16.94 4.01 -9.35
CA PHE A 58 -16.25 3.01 -8.52
C PHE A 58 -14.82 2.72 -9.00
N PRO A 59 -14.57 2.34 -10.27
CA PRO A 59 -13.21 2.24 -10.80
C PRO A 59 -12.40 3.53 -10.66
N LEU A 60 -13.02 4.70 -10.81
CA LEU A 60 -12.35 5.99 -10.65
C LEU A 60 -11.85 6.21 -9.22
N TYR A 61 -12.59 5.77 -8.19
CA TYR A 61 -12.13 5.85 -6.81
C TYR A 61 -10.83 5.07 -6.59
N PHE A 62 -10.75 3.83 -7.09
CA PHE A 62 -9.52 3.04 -7.01
C PHE A 62 -8.36 3.75 -7.69
N LEU A 63 -8.61 4.29 -8.88
CA LEU A 63 -7.61 4.95 -9.68
C LEU A 63 -7.10 6.24 -9.01
N GLN A 64 -8.00 7.03 -8.43
CA GLN A 64 -7.66 8.22 -7.65
C GLN A 64 -6.86 7.87 -6.40
N LEU A 65 -7.28 6.85 -5.64
CA LEU A 65 -6.56 6.41 -4.44
C LEU A 65 -5.17 5.83 -4.75
N HIS A 66 -4.99 5.22 -5.92
CA HIS A 66 -3.72 4.58 -6.30
C HIS A 66 -2.74 5.56 -6.96
N LEU A 67 -3.24 6.52 -7.76
CA LEU A 67 -2.39 7.46 -8.50
C LEU A 67 -2.13 8.77 -7.74
N LEU A 68 -3.07 9.23 -6.90
CA LEU A 68 -2.90 10.48 -6.17
C LEU A 68 -2.21 10.25 -4.83
N PRO A 69 -1.41 11.23 -4.36
CA PRO A 69 -0.96 11.25 -2.97
C PRO A 69 -2.16 11.20 -2.01
N ALA A 70 -2.01 10.53 -0.85
CA ALA A 70 -3.07 10.36 0.14
C ALA A 70 -3.78 11.67 0.54
N ARG A 71 -3.06 12.80 0.55
CA ARG A 71 -3.61 14.14 0.82
C ARG A 71 -4.66 14.61 -0.19
N TRP A 72 -4.55 14.18 -1.45
CA TRP A 72 -5.45 14.59 -2.54
C TRP A 72 -6.43 13.50 -2.94
N SER A 73 -6.19 12.25 -2.55
CA SER A 73 -7.04 11.14 -2.97
C SER A 73 -8.41 11.15 -2.28
N LEU A 74 -8.48 11.42 -0.97
CA LEU A 74 -9.75 11.57 -0.25
C LEU A 74 -10.64 12.69 -0.81
N PRO A 75 -10.15 13.94 -0.99
CA PRO A 75 -11.00 14.99 -1.57
C PRO A 75 -11.40 14.70 -3.01
N ALA A 76 -10.56 14.02 -3.81
CA ALA A 76 -10.92 13.60 -5.17
C ALA A 76 -12.06 12.56 -5.18
N VAL A 77 -12.00 11.57 -4.28
CA VAL A 77 -13.07 10.57 -4.11
C VAL A 77 -14.37 11.25 -3.66
N ALA A 78 -14.30 12.15 -2.68
CA ALA A 78 -15.46 12.91 -2.22
C ALA A 78 -16.08 13.77 -3.33
N LEU A 79 -15.25 14.44 -4.12
CA LEU A 79 -15.70 15.23 -5.28
C LEU A 79 -16.38 14.35 -6.33
N THR A 80 -15.82 13.18 -6.62
CA THR A 80 -16.36 12.24 -7.61
C THR A 80 -17.68 11.63 -7.14
N ALA A 81 -17.77 11.26 -5.85
CA ALA A 81 -19.02 10.80 -5.25
C ALA A 81 -20.09 11.89 -5.26
N GLY A 82 -19.72 13.12 -4.91
CA GLY A 82 -20.62 14.28 -4.96
C GLY A 82 -21.11 14.58 -6.38
N ALA A 83 -20.22 14.54 -7.38
CA ALA A 83 -20.58 14.74 -8.79
C ALA A 83 -21.54 13.65 -9.30
N ALA A 84 -21.32 12.39 -8.91
CA ALA A 84 -22.21 11.28 -9.27
C ALA A 84 -23.62 11.49 -8.69
N ILE A 85 -23.72 11.84 -7.40
CA ILE A 85 -24.99 12.09 -6.72
C ILE A 85 -25.69 13.31 -7.33
N LEU A 86 -24.97 14.43 -7.49
CA LEU A 86 -25.53 15.67 -8.02
C LEU A 86 -26.04 15.50 -9.45
N SER A 87 -25.30 14.77 -10.30
CA SER A 87 -25.76 14.45 -11.64
C SER A 87 -27.04 13.61 -11.61
N TYR A 88 -27.10 12.57 -10.77
CA TYR A 88 -28.28 11.72 -10.68
C TYR A 88 -29.54 12.50 -10.27
N VAL A 89 -29.41 13.40 -9.29
CA VAL A 89 -30.49 14.30 -8.87
C VAL A 89 -30.85 15.29 -9.99
N GLY A 90 -29.85 15.84 -10.69
CA GLY A 90 -30.04 16.78 -11.80
C GLY A 90 -30.81 16.20 -12.99
N HIS A 91 -30.76 14.88 -13.19
CA HIS A 91 -31.55 14.19 -14.22
C HIS A 91 -33.04 14.02 -13.84
N GLY A 92 -33.47 14.51 -12.68
CA GLY A 92 -34.86 14.42 -12.21
C GLY A 92 -35.27 13.01 -11.78
N ALA A 93 -34.30 12.13 -11.51
CA ALA A 93 -34.57 10.76 -11.09
C ALA A 93 -35.10 10.72 -9.65
N ALA A 94 -35.96 9.74 -9.36
CA ALA A 94 -36.54 9.58 -8.03
C ALA A 94 -35.42 9.28 -7.00
N LEU A 95 -35.43 10.02 -5.89
CA LEU A 95 -34.50 9.81 -4.79
C LEU A 95 -34.80 8.46 -4.14
N ASN A 96 -33.99 7.45 -4.48
CA ASN A 96 -34.00 6.16 -3.82
C ASN A 96 -32.74 6.02 -2.95
N PRO A 97 -32.76 5.18 -1.89
CA PRO A 97 -31.58 4.96 -1.05
C PRO A 97 -30.39 4.39 -1.85
N GLY A 98 -30.64 3.64 -2.92
CA GLY A 98 -29.61 3.02 -3.75
C GLY A 98 -28.62 4.02 -4.37
N VAL A 99 -29.09 5.22 -4.72
CA VAL A 99 -28.28 6.32 -5.28
C VAL A 99 -27.23 6.83 -4.32
N PHE A 100 -27.50 6.76 -3.02
CA PHE A 100 -26.54 7.13 -1.98
C PHE A 100 -25.67 5.95 -1.58
N ILE A 101 -26.29 4.77 -1.42
CA ILE A 101 -25.60 3.56 -0.97
C ILE A 101 -24.51 3.15 -1.96
N GLY A 102 -24.75 3.21 -3.27
CA GLY A 102 -23.76 2.79 -4.28
C GLY A 102 -22.45 3.58 -4.18
N PRO A 103 -22.46 4.92 -4.34
CA PRO A 103 -21.28 5.76 -4.20
C PRO A 103 -20.66 5.70 -2.80
N LEU A 104 -21.44 5.70 -1.71
CA LEU A 104 -20.89 5.64 -0.34
C LEU A 104 -20.19 4.31 -0.09
N LEU A 105 -20.86 3.20 -0.37
CA LEU A 105 -20.33 1.86 -0.13
C LEU A 105 -19.11 1.61 -1.02
N GLY A 106 -19.18 2.05 -2.28
CA GLY A 106 -18.06 2.01 -3.20
C GLY A 106 -16.84 2.80 -2.70
N ALA A 107 -17.04 4.03 -2.25
CA ALA A 107 -15.98 4.86 -1.68
C ALA A 107 -15.43 4.24 -0.38
N ALA A 108 -16.29 3.75 0.51
CA ALA A 108 -15.90 3.11 1.77
C ALA A 108 -15.04 1.87 1.54
N VAL A 109 -15.46 0.98 0.63
CA VAL A 109 -14.70 -0.22 0.26
C VAL A 109 -13.35 0.17 -0.34
N ALA A 110 -13.32 1.10 -1.30
CA ALA A 110 -12.09 1.54 -1.93
C ALA A 110 -11.09 2.12 -0.92
N VAL A 111 -11.56 2.99 -0.03
CA VAL A 111 -10.75 3.58 1.05
C VAL A 111 -10.26 2.50 2.02
N ALA A 112 -11.13 1.60 2.45
CA ALA A 112 -10.79 0.51 3.37
C ALA A 112 -9.71 -0.41 2.78
N THR A 113 -9.82 -0.79 1.51
CA THR A 113 -8.81 -1.61 0.83
C THR A 113 -7.45 -0.92 0.79
N VAL A 114 -7.40 0.36 0.44
CA VAL A 114 -6.14 1.11 0.32
C VAL A 114 -5.49 1.32 1.68
N LEU A 115 -6.26 1.74 2.69
CA LEU A 115 -5.76 1.91 4.05
C LEU A 115 -5.33 0.56 4.66
N GLY A 116 -6.10 -0.51 4.41
CA GLY A 116 -5.78 -1.87 4.83
C GLY A 116 -4.45 -2.35 4.24
N TYR A 117 -4.24 -2.16 2.93
CA TYR A 117 -2.98 -2.50 2.29
C TYR A 117 -1.80 -1.72 2.87
N GLN A 118 -1.96 -0.42 3.09
CA GLN A 118 -0.92 0.41 3.69
C GLN A 118 -0.61 0.00 5.15
N ALA A 119 -1.63 -0.36 5.93
CA ALA A 119 -1.46 -0.85 7.30
C ALA A 119 -0.70 -2.18 7.32
N LEU A 120 -1.09 -3.12 6.46
CA LEU A 120 -0.40 -4.41 6.30
C LEU A 120 1.06 -4.22 5.87
N TYR A 121 1.32 -3.30 4.94
CA TYR A 121 2.69 -3.03 4.49
C TYR A 121 3.56 -2.45 5.61
N ARG A 122 3.05 -1.48 6.37
CA ARG A 122 3.76 -0.91 7.53
C ARG A 122 4.03 -1.96 8.61
N GLU A 123 3.07 -2.83 8.88
CA GLU A 123 3.21 -3.91 9.85
C GLU A 123 4.27 -4.92 9.40
N SER A 124 4.25 -5.31 8.11
CA SER A 124 5.26 -6.19 7.52
C SER A 124 6.68 -5.62 7.67
N GLU A 125 6.88 -4.34 7.36
CA GLU A 125 8.17 -3.67 7.52
C GLU A 125 8.61 -3.55 8.98
N ARG A 126 7.66 -3.34 9.91
CA ARG A 126 7.96 -3.32 11.34
C ARG A 126 8.38 -4.70 11.84
N ARG A 127 7.66 -5.75 11.43
CA ARG A 127 8.00 -7.13 11.74
C ARG A 127 9.37 -7.52 11.17
N ARG A 128 9.68 -7.10 9.94
CA ARG A 128 10.99 -7.33 9.32
C ARG A 128 12.12 -6.72 10.14
N ARG A 129 12.00 -5.45 10.53
CA ARG A 129 12.98 -4.77 11.39
C ARG A 129 13.19 -5.48 12.73
N LEU A 130 12.10 -5.90 13.40
CA LEU A 130 12.19 -6.62 14.67
C LEU A 130 12.90 -7.99 14.55
N ILE A 131 12.71 -8.70 13.43
CA ILE A 131 13.42 -9.95 13.17
C ILE A 131 14.92 -9.68 12.96
N GLU A 132 15.26 -8.64 12.20
CA GLU A 132 16.65 -8.22 11.97
C GLU A 132 17.35 -7.86 13.30
N GLU A 133 16.68 -7.09 14.18
CA GLU A 133 17.17 -6.76 15.52
C GLU A 133 17.37 -8.01 16.39
N LEU A 134 16.39 -8.92 16.41
CA LEU A 134 16.49 -10.16 17.21
C LEU A 134 17.66 -11.05 16.76
N ILE A 135 17.89 -11.14 15.43
CA ILE A 135 19.02 -11.89 14.88
C ILE A 135 20.35 -11.25 15.32
N ALA A 136 20.45 -9.92 15.24
CA ALA A 136 21.65 -9.19 15.67
C ALA A 136 21.96 -9.43 17.15
N THR A 137 20.97 -9.29 18.04
CA THR A 137 21.16 -9.51 19.48
C THR A 137 21.54 -10.96 19.80
N ARG A 138 20.97 -11.95 19.10
CA ARG A 138 21.38 -13.35 19.27
C ARG A 138 22.83 -13.59 18.82
N ALA A 139 23.26 -12.93 17.75
CA ALA A 139 24.65 -13.01 17.29
C ALA A 139 25.62 -12.39 18.31
N GLU A 140 25.25 -11.25 18.91
CA GLU A 140 26.01 -10.61 19.98
C GLU A 140 26.10 -11.49 21.23
N LEU A 141 24.98 -12.08 21.66
CA LEU A 141 24.96 -13.01 22.80
C LEU A 141 25.86 -14.22 22.55
N ALA A 142 25.76 -14.86 21.37
CA ALA A 142 26.61 -15.98 21.00
C ALA A 142 28.10 -15.61 20.91
N ALA A 143 28.43 -14.36 20.55
CA ALA A 143 29.80 -13.87 20.59
C ALA A 143 30.29 -13.68 22.04
N ALA A 144 29.46 -13.11 22.92
CA ALA A 144 29.77 -12.92 24.33
C ALA A 144 29.96 -14.26 25.06
N GLU A 145 29.08 -15.24 24.83
CA GLU A 145 29.19 -16.59 25.42
C GLU A 145 30.45 -17.31 24.96
N ARG A 146 30.81 -17.23 23.67
CA ARG A 146 32.07 -17.80 23.16
C ARG A 146 33.29 -17.16 23.79
N HIS A 147 33.26 -15.85 24.00
CA HIS A 147 34.35 -15.13 24.65
C HIS A 147 34.49 -15.54 26.11
N ALA A 148 33.37 -15.61 26.85
CA ALA A 148 33.33 -16.09 28.23
C ALA A 148 33.81 -17.54 28.35
N GLY A 149 33.39 -18.43 27.45
CA GLY A 149 33.84 -19.82 27.41
C GLY A 149 35.36 -19.94 27.15
N THR A 150 35.90 -19.12 26.25
CA THR A 150 37.35 -19.09 25.99
C THR A 150 38.15 -18.61 27.21
N LEU A 151 37.64 -17.63 27.95
CA LEU A 151 38.28 -17.12 29.17
C LEU A 151 38.25 -18.16 30.29
N ALA A 152 37.11 -18.81 30.52
CA ALA A 152 36.98 -19.86 31.54
C ALA A 152 37.93 -21.03 31.28
N GLU A 153 38.06 -21.44 30.02
CA GLU A 153 38.96 -22.53 29.63
C GLU A 153 40.44 -22.16 29.84
N ARG A 154 40.83 -20.91 29.52
CA ARG A 154 42.19 -20.42 29.79
C ARG A 154 42.53 -20.47 31.27
N GLU A 155 41.61 -20.09 32.15
CA GLU A 155 41.81 -20.13 33.60
C GLU A 155 41.88 -21.57 34.13
N ARG A 156 41.09 -22.49 33.55
CA ARG A 156 41.19 -23.93 33.84
C ARG A 156 42.56 -24.49 33.47
N LEU A 157 43.03 -24.22 32.25
CA LEU A 157 44.33 -24.65 31.75
C LEU A 157 45.48 -24.08 32.59
N ALA A 158 45.39 -22.82 33.01
CA ALA A 158 46.40 -22.20 33.87
C ALA A 158 46.53 -22.91 35.23
N ARG A 159 45.40 -23.30 35.85
CA ARG A 159 45.41 -24.09 37.09
C ARG A 159 45.97 -25.50 36.89
N GLU A 160 45.53 -26.20 35.84
CA GLU A 160 45.96 -27.57 35.57
C GLU A 160 47.47 -27.67 35.29
N ILE A 161 48.03 -26.69 34.57
CA ILE A 161 49.48 -26.56 34.35
C ILE A 161 50.21 -26.23 35.65
N HIS A 162 49.65 -25.37 36.49
CA HIS A 162 50.27 -25.02 37.77
C HIS A 162 50.37 -26.24 38.69
N ASP A 163 49.30 -27.02 38.79
CA ASP A 163 49.26 -28.23 39.61
C ASP A 163 50.24 -29.29 39.10
N THR A 164 50.34 -29.49 37.78
CA THR A 164 51.31 -30.45 37.20
C THR A 164 52.75 -30.00 37.35
N LEU A 165 53.05 -28.70 37.23
CA LEU A 165 54.38 -28.17 37.50
C LEU A 165 54.78 -28.32 38.97
N ALA A 166 53.85 -28.03 39.89
CA ALA A 166 54.07 -28.23 41.32
C ALA A 166 54.32 -29.70 41.66
N GLN A 167 53.55 -30.62 41.06
CA GLN A 167 53.74 -32.07 41.21
C GLN A 167 55.06 -32.58 40.62
N GLY A 168 55.45 -32.13 39.43
CA GLY A 168 56.70 -32.53 38.78
C GLY A 168 57.96 -32.10 39.55
N LEU A 169 57.92 -30.94 40.21
CA LEU A 169 59.01 -30.46 41.05
C LEU A 169 59.12 -31.23 42.39
N SER A 170 57.99 -31.60 42.98
CA SER A 170 57.95 -32.44 44.19
C SER A 170 58.43 -33.87 43.97
N SER A 171 58.37 -34.38 42.73
CA SER A 171 58.76 -35.75 42.39
C SER A 171 60.28 -35.95 42.18
N ILE A 172 61.04 -34.86 42.03
CA ILE A 172 62.49 -34.91 41.72
C ILE A 172 63.36 -34.68 42.98
N GLN A 173 62.72 -34.33 44.11
CA GLN A 173 63.35 -34.30 45.44
C GLN A 173 63.05 -35.58 46.20
#